data_AF-A0A926ZV57-F1
#
_entry.id   AF-A0A926ZV57-F1
#
_cell.length_a   1.000
_cell.length_b   1.000
_cell.length_c   1.000
_cell.angle_alpha   90.00
_cell.angle_beta   90.00
_cell.angle_gamma   90.00
#
_symmetry.space_group_name_H-M   'P 1'
#
loop_
_entity.id
_entity.type
_entity.pdbx_description
1 polymer ?
#
loop_
_entity_poly.entity_id
_entity_poly.type
_entity_poly.pdbx_seq_one_letter_code
_entity_poly.pdbx_strand_id
1 'polypeptide(L)'
;MLLKPLNAVIIKFFRQLDRDRSWLASSRRINRWMGWLAPGLLVKRWLFLSVAGVLLVGFGMLVWLKLTPVFYTGQLVGSVLRLITRFFPSYISGPLAILTGVLIILWGQTRTLGVITDVLMPGQEEELLDVLLNQRRLSRGPKIVVLGGGTGLSNLLRGLKQFSSNITAIVTVADDGGSSGRLRREIGVLPPGDIRNCLAALADEEKLLTELFQYRFKAGSGLVGHSFGNLFLTAMNEITGNLEQAVEASSKVLAVRGQVLPATLTDVQLWAELSDGRRIVGESKIAEARGRIVTIGCLPANPPALPNAVKAIEEADYIVIGPGSLYTSIIPNLLVPEIVEAIASRQVPRIYVCNIMTEPGETDGYKVSDHIRAIDRACGRYLFDAVLVQREPASVSAQERYAREGAIPVELDREAIVESGRRIIAANVMLESEIHTVRHDPHRLARVLLRWYSRTQRLW
;
A
#
# COMPACT_ATOMS: atom_id res chain seq x y z
N MET A 1 28.04 54.02 11.93
CA MET A 1 27.27 53.40 13.03
C MET A 1 25.85 53.97 13.09
N LEU A 2 25.03 53.76 12.04
CA LEU A 2 23.69 54.38 11.91
C LEU A 2 22.71 53.56 11.05
N LEU A 3 22.82 52.21 11.02
CA LEU A 3 21.90 51.34 10.24
C LEU A 3 21.15 50.28 11.08
N LYS A 4 21.34 50.26 12.41
CA LYS A 4 20.63 49.32 13.28
C LYS A 4 19.14 49.66 13.59
N PRO A 5 18.66 50.92 13.58
CA PRO A 5 17.27 51.17 13.97
C PRO A 5 16.25 50.95 12.84
N LEU A 6 16.65 50.96 11.56
CA LEU A 6 15.71 50.77 10.45
C LEU A 6 15.23 49.31 10.31
N ASN A 7 16.10 48.33 10.54
CA ASN A 7 15.73 46.91 10.46
C ASN A 7 14.72 46.50 11.54
N ALA A 8 14.78 47.13 12.73
CA ALA A 8 13.84 46.81 13.81
C ALA A 8 12.40 47.28 13.51
N VAL A 9 12.25 48.38 12.77
CA VAL A 9 10.94 48.92 12.37
C VAL A 9 10.35 48.11 11.21
N ILE A 10 11.17 47.73 10.22
CA ILE A 10 10.72 46.89 9.09
C ILE A 10 10.33 45.49 9.56
N ILE A 11 11.08 44.89 10.50
CA ILE A 11 10.74 43.57 11.07
C ILE A 11 9.47 43.66 11.95
N LYS A 12 9.24 44.76 12.67
CA LYS A 12 7.96 44.98 13.38
C LYS A 12 6.78 45.18 12.43
N PHE A 13 6.98 45.88 11.32
CA PHE A 13 5.93 46.11 10.32
C PHE A 13 5.55 44.81 9.59
N PHE A 14 6.52 43.96 9.23
CA PHE A 14 6.26 42.62 8.67
C PHE A 14 5.64 41.66 9.69
N ARG A 15 6.04 41.71 10.97
CA ARG A 15 5.36 40.94 12.03
C ARG A 15 3.93 41.39 12.32
N GLN A 16 3.60 42.64 12.02
CA GLN A 16 2.24 43.16 12.16
C GLN A 16 1.36 42.80 10.96
N LEU A 17 1.93 42.74 9.75
CA LEU A 17 1.27 42.20 8.55
C LEU A 17 1.02 40.68 8.60
N ASP A 18 1.81 39.91 9.36
CA ASP A 18 1.57 38.47 9.56
C ASP A 18 0.50 38.18 10.63
N ARG A 19 0.13 39.19 11.44
CA ARG A 19 -0.87 39.08 12.50
C ARG A 19 -2.30 39.38 12.01
N ASP A 20 -2.43 40.02 10.85
CA ASP A 20 -3.71 40.29 10.17
C ASP A 20 -4.14 39.21 9.15
N ARG A 21 -3.45 38.07 9.08
CA ARG A 21 -3.96 36.85 8.41
C ARG A 21 -4.98 36.06 9.24
N SER A 22 -5.46 36.63 10.34
CA SER A 22 -6.56 36.07 11.14
C SER A 22 -7.93 36.18 10.45
N TRP A 23 -8.07 36.99 9.40
CA TRP A 23 -9.30 37.09 8.60
C TRP A 23 -9.51 35.93 7.59
N LEU A 24 -8.53 35.04 7.40
CA LEU A 24 -8.70 33.81 6.60
C LEU A 24 -9.10 32.58 7.44
N ALA A 25 -9.14 32.69 8.78
CA ALA A 25 -9.53 31.58 9.65
C ALA A 25 -11.04 31.30 9.66
N SER A 26 -11.88 32.27 9.30
CA SER A 26 -13.34 32.05 9.17
C SER A 26 -13.69 31.21 7.94
N SER A 27 -12.87 31.27 6.88
CA SER A 27 -13.07 30.51 5.63
C SER A 27 -12.81 29.00 5.79
N ARG A 28 -11.97 28.58 6.75
CA ARG A 28 -11.71 27.16 7.00
C ARG A 28 -12.88 26.45 7.69
N ARG A 29 -13.66 27.14 8.54
CA ARG A 29 -14.87 26.55 9.15
C ARG A 29 -15.94 26.21 8.13
N ILE A 30 -16.14 27.05 7.11
CA ILE A 30 -17.14 26.78 6.06
C ILE A 30 -16.70 25.61 5.16
N ASN A 31 -15.39 25.47 4.91
CA ASN A 31 -14.86 24.36 4.11
C ASN A 31 -14.93 22.98 4.82
N ARG A 32 -14.95 22.96 6.17
CA ARG A 32 -15.05 21.75 7.00
C ARG A 32 -16.38 20.99 6.84
N TRP A 33 -17.50 21.72 6.80
CA TRP A 33 -18.84 21.16 6.58
C TRP A 33 -19.01 20.61 5.17
N MET A 34 -18.40 21.30 4.21
CA MET A 34 -18.45 20.91 2.81
C MET A 34 -17.69 19.60 2.54
N GLY A 35 -16.67 19.26 3.36
CA GLY A 35 -15.97 17.98 3.32
C GLY A 35 -16.84 16.78 3.69
N TRP A 36 -17.69 16.91 4.71
CA TRP A 36 -18.71 15.88 5.05
C TRP A 36 -19.81 15.79 3.98
N LEU A 37 -20.03 16.89 3.27
CA LEU A 37 -20.84 16.96 2.06
C LEU A 37 -20.03 16.62 0.78
N ALA A 38 -18.86 15.99 0.86
CA ALA A 38 -18.18 15.52 -0.34
C ALA A 38 -19.02 14.47 -1.08
N PRO A 39 -19.11 14.53 -2.42
CA PRO A 39 -19.84 13.54 -3.21
C PRO A 39 -19.27 12.13 -2.96
N GLY A 40 -20.16 11.22 -2.54
CA GLY A 40 -19.84 9.82 -2.28
C GLY A 40 -19.98 9.41 -0.82
N LEU A 41 -19.81 10.29 0.17
CA LEU A 41 -20.04 9.95 1.59
C LEU A 41 -21.55 9.73 1.82
N LEU A 42 -21.94 8.57 2.36
CA LEU A 42 -23.35 8.15 2.48
C LEU A 42 -24.15 9.01 3.48
N VAL A 43 -23.48 9.85 4.26
CA VAL A 43 -24.05 10.69 5.31
C VAL A 43 -25.21 11.55 4.78
N LYS A 44 -25.13 12.09 3.56
CA LYS A 44 -26.16 12.97 2.99
C LYS A 44 -27.55 12.35 2.89
N ARG A 45 -27.62 11.08 2.47
CA ARG A 45 -28.90 10.39 2.24
C ARG A 45 -29.57 10.05 3.56
N TRP A 46 -28.79 9.61 4.54
CA TRP A 46 -29.27 9.29 5.88
C TRP A 46 -29.62 10.53 6.69
N LEU A 47 -28.90 11.62 6.51
CA LEU A 47 -29.24 12.92 7.09
C LEU A 47 -30.59 13.41 6.57
N PHE A 48 -30.81 13.33 5.25
CA PHE A 48 -32.10 13.69 4.66
C PHE A 48 -33.22 12.77 5.15
N LEU A 49 -32.96 11.46 5.26
CA LEU A 49 -33.92 10.49 5.75
C LEU A 49 -34.27 10.70 7.24
N SER A 50 -33.30 11.07 8.08
CA SER A 50 -33.57 11.33 9.50
C SER A 50 -34.40 12.59 9.69
N VAL A 51 -34.11 13.66 8.94
CA VAL A 51 -34.93 14.87 8.93
C VAL A 51 -36.34 14.55 8.45
N ALA A 52 -36.48 13.79 7.37
CA ALA A 52 -37.79 13.36 6.88
C ALA A 52 -38.53 12.50 7.92
N GLY A 53 -37.84 11.60 8.61
CA GLY A 53 -38.40 10.75 9.66
C GLY A 53 -38.89 11.54 10.87
N VAL A 54 -38.13 12.54 11.34
CA VAL A 54 -38.54 13.44 12.44
C VAL A 54 -39.80 14.22 12.05
N LEU A 55 -39.87 14.72 10.82
CA LEU A 55 -41.06 15.40 10.31
C LEU A 55 -42.27 14.45 10.25
N LEU A 56 -42.07 13.21 9.82
CA LEU A 56 -43.11 12.18 9.73
C LEU A 56 -43.63 11.74 11.10
N VAL A 57 -42.75 11.57 12.08
CA VAL A 57 -43.12 11.25 13.48
C VAL A 57 -43.85 12.42 14.10
N GLY A 58 -43.37 13.66 13.92
CA GLY A 58 -44.06 14.85 14.39
C GLY A 58 -45.48 14.96 13.80
N PHE A 59 -45.60 14.75 12.49
CA PHE A 59 -46.89 14.74 11.80
C PHE A 59 -47.80 13.59 12.27
N GLY A 60 -47.27 12.39 12.43
CA GLY A 60 -48.01 11.21 12.90
C GLY A 60 -48.48 11.35 14.34
N MET A 61 -47.67 11.94 15.22
CA MET A 61 -48.03 12.20 16.62
C MET A 61 -49.17 13.24 16.73
N LEU A 62 -49.14 14.27 15.87
CA LEU A 62 -50.23 15.24 15.76
C LEU A 62 -51.56 14.59 15.34
N VAL A 63 -51.51 13.60 14.46
CA VAL A 63 -52.70 12.84 14.02
C VAL A 63 -53.15 11.83 15.09
N TRP A 64 -52.22 11.12 15.74
CA TRP A 64 -52.52 10.02 16.67
C TRP A 64 -53.17 10.49 17.98
N LEU A 65 -52.72 11.62 18.55
CA LEU A 65 -53.28 12.13 19.81
C LEU A 65 -54.73 12.63 19.71
N LYS A 66 -55.35 12.58 18.51
CA LYS A 66 -56.67 13.18 18.22
C LYS A 66 -56.82 14.61 18.76
N LEU A 67 -55.69 15.28 19.01
CA LEU A 67 -55.63 16.72 19.05
C LEU A 67 -56.20 17.12 17.69
N THR A 68 -57.22 17.97 17.65
CA THR A 68 -57.59 18.74 16.46
C THR A 68 -56.56 19.87 16.35
N PRO A 69 -55.35 19.64 15.83
CA PRO A 69 -54.20 20.48 16.10
C PRO A 69 -54.17 21.66 15.11
N VAL A 70 -54.86 21.55 13.98
CA VAL A 70 -54.93 22.64 13.00
C VAL A 70 -55.55 23.90 13.63
N PHE A 71 -56.52 23.74 14.55
CA PHE A 71 -57.23 24.87 15.16
C PHE A 71 -56.51 25.47 16.38
N TYR A 72 -56.11 24.65 17.37
CA TYR A 72 -55.48 25.15 18.61
C TYR A 72 -54.00 25.50 18.45
N THR A 73 -53.24 24.69 17.72
CA THR A 73 -51.86 25.05 17.37
C THR A 73 -51.86 26.25 16.42
N GLY A 74 -52.84 26.36 15.50
CA GLY A 74 -53.06 27.55 14.68
C GLY A 74 -53.38 28.81 15.50
N GLN A 75 -54.19 28.70 16.57
CA GLN A 75 -54.47 29.82 17.48
C GLN A 75 -53.25 30.22 18.31
N LEU A 76 -52.48 29.27 18.83
CA LEU A 76 -51.31 29.55 19.68
C LEU A 76 -50.15 30.11 18.86
N VAL A 77 -49.83 29.47 17.74
CA VAL A 77 -48.86 29.96 16.74
C VAL A 77 -49.32 31.29 16.17
N GLY A 78 -50.61 31.44 15.84
CA GLY A 78 -51.19 32.70 15.36
C GLY A 78 -51.20 33.82 16.40
N SER A 79 -51.26 33.51 17.70
CA SER A 79 -51.20 34.52 18.78
C SER A 79 -49.77 34.97 19.05
N VAL A 80 -48.80 34.05 18.99
CA VAL A 80 -47.37 34.36 19.06
C VAL A 80 -46.92 35.13 17.80
N LEU A 81 -47.34 34.69 16.61
CA LEU A 81 -47.10 35.41 15.35
C LEU A 81 -47.71 36.80 15.37
N ARG A 82 -48.96 36.97 15.83
CA ARG A 82 -49.60 38.29 15.94
C ARG A 82 -48.88 39.22 16.92
N LEU A 83 -48.36 38.69 18.02
CA LEU A 83 -47.54 39.44 18.96
C LEU A 83 -46.23 39.89 18.33
N ILE A 84 -45.56 39.03 17.56
CA ILE A 84 -44.32 39.34 16.84
C ILE A 84 -44.56 40.32 15.69
N THR A 85 -45.63 40.14 14.91
CA THR A 85 -45.99 41.03 13.79
C THR A 85 -46.46 42.41 14.24
N ARG A 86 -46.80 42.59 15.52
CA ARG A 86 -47.14 43.88 16.14
C ARG A 86 -45.90 44.77 16.32
N PHE A 87 -44.73 44.17 16.46
CA PHE A 87 -43.45 44.88 16.59
C PHE A 87 -42.68 44.97 15.26
N PHE A 88 -42.83 43.97 14.37
CA PHE A 88 -42.14 43.93 13.08
C PHE A 88 -43.09 43.54 11.94
N PRO A 89 -43.17 44.30 10.83
CA PRO A 89 -44.02 43.96 9.70
C PRO A 89 -43.79 42.53 9.18
N SER A 90 -44.85 41.88 8.71
CA SER A 90 -44.86 40.48 8.25
C SER A 90 -43.88 40.19 7.10
N TYR A 91 -43.57 41.18 6.26
CA TYR A 91 -42.57 41.05 5.20
C TYR A 91 -41.12 41.01 5.72
N ILE A 92 -40.87 41.38 6.99
CA ILE A 92 -39.56 41.32 7.64
C ILE A 92 -39.48 40.11 8.59
N SER A 93 -40.50 39.92 9.42
CA SER A 93 -40.51 38.87 10.44
C SER A 93 -40.57 37.46 9.86
N GLY A 94 -41.27 37.26 8.73
CA GLY A 94 -41.32 35.97 8.02
C GLY A 94 -39.94 35.52 7.51
N PRO A 95 -39.27 36.31 6.65
CA PRO A 95 -37.92 35.98 6.18
C PRO A 95 -36.91 35.83 7.31
N LEU A 96 -36.98 36.66 8.35
CA LEU A 96 -36.08 36.59 9.51
C LEU A 96 -36.27 35.31 10.32
N ALA A 97 -37.51 34.83 10.50
CA ALA A 97 -37.81 33.58 11.18
C ALA A 97 -37.37 32.36 10.37
N ILE A 98 -37.50 32.40 9.04
CA ILE A 98 -36.95 31.36 8.15
C ILE A 98 -35.43 31.36 8.25
N LEU A 99 -34.78 32.53 8.22
CA LEU A 99 -33.33 32.64 8.32
C LEU A 99 -32.82 32.10 9.68
N THR A 100 -33.46 32.48 10.79
CA THR A 100 -33.09 31.96 12.12
C THR A 100 -33.41 30.48 12.27
N GLY A 101 -34.53 29.99 11.72
CA GLY A 101 -34.87 28.57 11.70
C GLY A 101 -33.84 27.74 10.93
N VAL A 102 -33.44 28.20 9.74
CA VAL A 102 -32.37 27.58 8.95
C VAL A 102 -31.04 27.63 9.71
N LEU A 103 -30.70 28.75 10.36
CA LEU A 103 -29.48 28.87 11.17
C LEU A 103 -29.49 27.93 12.38
N ILE A 104 -30.63 27.74 13.07
CA ILE A 104 -30.78 26.83 14.20
C ILE A 104 -30.73 25.37 13.74
N ILE A 105 -31.35 25.04 12.61
CA ILE A 105 -31.27 23.69 12.03
C ILE A 105 -29.82 23.39 11.65
N LEU A 106 -29.16 24.31 10.94
CA LEU A 106 -27.75 24.17 10.59
C LEU A 106 -26.91 24.03 11.87
N TRP A 107 -27.13 24.87 12.89
CA TRP A 107 -26.41 24.83 14.16
C TRP A 107 -26.65 23.54 14.96
N GLY A 108 -27.89 23.05 15.03
CA GLY A 108 -28.25 21.79 15.70
C GLY A 108 -27.65 20.56 15.01
N GLN A 109 -27.68 20.54 13.68
CA GLN A 109 -26.98 19.54 12.87
C GLN A 109 -25.47 19.65 13.07
N THR A 110 -24.95 20.88 13.25
CA THR A 110 -23.52 21.04 13.47
C THR A 110 -23.03 20.46 14.77
N ARG A 111 -23.88 20.47 15.80
CA ARG A 111 -23.55 20.00 17.13
C ARG A 111 -23.68 18.49 17.26
N THR A 112 -24.64 17.87 16.58
CA THR A 112 -24.83 16.40 16.63
C THR A 112 -23.69 15.65 15.94
N LEU A 113 -23.20 16.16 14.81
CA LEU A 113 -22.02 15.58 14.15
C LEU A 113 -20.75 15.74 15.00
N GLY A 114 -20.59 16.88 15.68
CA GLY A 114 -19.49 17.12 16.64
C GLY A 114 -19.50 16.17 17.85
N VAL A 115 -20.68 15.81 18.35
CA VAL A 115 -20.81 14.88 19.48
C VAL A 115 -20.46 13.43 19.09
N ILE A 116 -20.76 13.01 17.86
CA ILE A 116 -20.37 11.68 17.35
C ILE A 116 -18.85 11.60 17.16
N THR A 117 -18.23 12.66 16.64
CA THR A 117 -16.77 12.73 16.45
C THR A 117 -16.02 12.80 17.78
N ASP A 118 -16.51 13.59 18.75
CA ASP A 118 -15.91 13.72 20.08
C ASP A 118 -15.95 12.41 20.89
N VAL A 119 -16.99 11.59 20.71
CA VAL A 119 -17.11 10.29 21.40
C VAL A 119 -16.26 9.20 20.77
N LEU A 120 -16.01 9.26 19.45
CA LEU A 120 -15.19 8.28 18.74
C LEU A 120 -13.68 8.54 18.89
N MET A 121 -13.22 9.80 18.84
CA MET A 121 -11.82 10.19 19.11
C MET A 121 -11.74 11.65 19.63
N PRO A 122 -11.65 11.88 20.95
CA PRO A 122 -11.59 13.22 21.51
C PRO A 122 -10.28 13.92 21.12
N GLY A 123 -10.38 15.03 20.38
CA GLY A 123 -9.24 15.90 20.05
C GLY A 123 -8.58 15.73 18.67
N GLN A 124 -9.10 14.84 17.80
CA GLN A 124 -8.52 14.54 16.47
C GLN A 124 -9.55 14.57 15.31
N GLU A 125 -10.45 15.55 15.30
CA GLU A 125 -11.52 15.66 14.28
C GLU A 125 -11.02 15.79 12.83
N GLU A 126 -9.86 16.43 12.59
CA GLU A 126 -9.25 16.53 11.26
C GLU A 126 -8.71 15.16 10.77
N GLU A 127 -8.30 14.30 11.70
CA GLU A 127 -7.72 12.99 11.41
C GLU A 127 -8.80 11.99 10.96
N LEU A 128 -10.00 12.03 11.55
CA LEU A 128 -11.09 11.11 11.17
C LEU A 128 -11.56 11.29 9.73
N LEU A 129 -11.78 12.54 9.29
CA LEU A 129 -12.23 12.80 7.92
C LEU A 129 -11.15 12.42 6.91
N ASP A 130 -9.89 12.78 7.19
CA ASP A 130 -8.76 12.43 6.34
C ASP A 130 -8.53 10.91 6.29
N VAL A 131 -8.65 10.20 7.43
CA VAL A 131 -8.58 8.74 7.49
C VAL A 131 -9.70 8.09 6.66
N LEU A 132 -10.95 8.54 6.79
CA LEU A 132 -12.08 7.99 6.04
C LEU A 132 -12.00 8.26 4.53
N LEU A 133 -11.59 9.47 4.15
CA LEU A 133 -11.38 9.84 2.75
C LEU A 133 -10.21 9.06 2.15
N ASN A 134 -9.12 8.89 2.90
CA ASN A 134 -7.96 8.15 2.47
C ASN A 134 -8.27 6.65 2.34
N GLN A 135 -8.93 6.03 3.33
CA GLN A 135 -9.40 4.64 3.24
C GLN A 135 -10.27 4.41 2.00
N ARG A 136 -11.19 5.32 1.68
CA ARG A 136 -12.01 5.22 0.47
C ARG A 136 -11.23 5.39 -0.83
N ARG A 137 -10.26 6.29 -0.84
CA ARG A 137 -9.39 6.48 -2.01
C ARG A 137 -8.56 5.22 -2.26
N LEU A 138 -8.01 4.64 -1.20
CA LEU A 138 -7.21 3.42 -1.26
C LEU A 138 -8.04 2.20 -1.67
N SER A 139 -9.27 2.06 -1.17
CA SER A 139 -10.16 0.95 -1.51
C SER A 139 -10.67 0.99 -2.95
N ARG A 140 -10.70 2.17 -3.57
CA ARG A 140 -10.94 2.35 -5.01
C ARG A 140 -9.66 2.35 -5.84
N GLY A 141 -8.51 2.06 -5.23
CA GLY A 141 -7.25 1.90 -5.94
C GLY A 141 -7.27 0.68 -6.88
N PRO A 142 -6.38 0.65 -7.88
CA PRO A 142 -6.27 -0.49 -8.79
C PRO A 142 -5.91 -1.77 -8.04
N LYS A 143 -6.35 -2.92 -8.55
CA LYS A 143 -5.91 -4.25 -8.10
C LYS A 143 -4.50 -4.51 -8.62
N ILE A 144 -3.50 -4.46 -7.74
CA ILE A 144 -2.08 -4.59 -8.09
C ILE A 144 -1.58 -5.93 -7.59
N VAL A 145 -1.12 -6.80 -8.50
CA VAL A 145 -0.39 -8.02 -8.15
C VAL A 145 1.10 -7.74 -8.26
N VAL A 146 1.85 -8.11 -7.23
CA VAL A 146 3.31 -7.99 -7.21
C VAL A 146 3.93 -9.35 -6.94
N LEU A 147 4.84 -9.80 -7.81
CA LEU A 147 5.55 -11.07 -7.65
C LEU A 147 7.01 -10.84 -7.26
N GLY A 148 7.52 -11.58 -6.28
CA GLY A 148 8.92 -11.52 -5.93
C GLY A 148 9.24 -12.17 -4.58
N GLY A 149 10.23 -11.61 -3.89
CA GLY A 149 10.69 -12.09 -2.60
C GLY A 149 11.58 -11.08 -1.89
N GLY A 150 12.00 -11.44 -0.69
CA GLY A 150 12.98 -10.71 0.10
C GLY A 150 12.65 -9.25 0.42
N THR A 151 13.72 -8.47 0.58
CA THR A 151 13.64 -7.07 1.04
C THR A 151 13.22 -6.10 -0.06
N GLY A 152 13.50 -6.42 -1.33
CA GLY A 152 13.13 -5.62 -2.50
C GLY A 152 11.62 -5.50 -2.65
N LEU A 153 10.93 -6.64 -2.66
CA LEU A 153 9.47 -6.70 -2.70
C LEU A 153 8.85 -5.96 -1.50
N SER A 154 9.31 -6.28 -0.30
CA SER A 154 8.82 -5.65 0.94
C SER A 154 8.96 -4.13 0.93
N ASN A 155 10.05 -3.63 0.36
CA ASN A 155 10.26 -2.19 0.21
C ASN A 155 9.30 -1.57 -0.83
N LEU A 156 9.07 -2.23 -1.97
CA LEU A 156 8.05 -1.80 -2.93
C LEU A 156 6.65 -1.75 -2.29
N LEU A 157 6.27 -2.78 -1.53
CA LEU A 157 4.95 -2.87 -0.87
C LEU A 157 4.70 -1.72 0.12
N ARG A 158 5.72 -1.31 0.90
CA ARG A 158 5.65 -0.12 1.79
C ARG A 158 5.30 1.16 1.03
N GLY A 159 5.78 1.28 -0.21
CA GLY A 159 5.46 2.38 -1.09
C GLY A 159 4.06 2.28 -1.68
N LEU A 160 3.69 1.10 -2.20
CA LEU A 160 2.42 0.87 -2.89
C LEU A 160 1.20 1.00 -1.97
N LYS A 161 1.30 0.60 -0.69
CA LYS A 161 0.17 0.67 0.26
C LYS A 161 -0.35 2.08 0.52
N GLN A 162 0.42 3.10 0.15
CA GLN A 162 0.03 4.52 0.19
C GLN A 162 -0.90 4.93 -0.96
N PHE A 163 -1.13 4.04 -1.93
CA PHE A 163 -1.88 4.35 -3.15
C PHE A 163 -3.03 3.37 -3.45
N SER A 164 -2.95 2.13 -2.98
CA SER A 164 -4.03 1.15 -3.11
C SER A 164 -4.06 0.26 -1.87
N SER A 165 -5.26 -0.14 -1.43
CA SER A 165 -5.43 -1.24 -0.46
C SER A 165 -5.66 -2.59 -1.15
N ASN A 166 -5.78 -2.60 -2.48
CA ASN A 166 -6.04 -3.79 -3.29
C ASN A 166 -4.72 -4.34 -3.84
N ILE A 167 -3.77 -4.64 -2.95
CA ILE A 167 -2.45 -5.16 -3.30
C ILE A 167 -2.40 -6.62 -2.94
N THR A 168 -1.98 -7.47 -3.87
CA THR A 168 -1.68 -8.88 -3.62
C THR A 168 -0.21 -9.15 -3.90
N ALA A 169 0.54 -9.50 -2.86
CA ALA A 169 1.93 -9.90 -2.96
C ALA A 169 2.01 -11.43 -3.07
N ILE A 170 2.54 -11.94 -4.18
CA ILE A 170 2.79 -13.36 -4.40
C ILE A 170 4.28 -13.62 -4.13
N VAL A 171 4.57 -14.53 -3.20
CA VAL A 171 5.92 -14.78 -2.71
C VAL A 171 6.34 -16.24 -2.86
N THR A 172 7.63 -16.44 -3.10
CA THR A 172 8.24 -17.77 -3.15
C THR A 172 8.29 -18.39 -1.74
N VAL A 173 8.19 -19.71 -1.69
CA VAL A 173 8.35 -20.53 -0.47
C VAL A 173 9.55 -21.46 -0.60
N ALA A 174 10.55 -21.06 -1.40
CA ALA A 174 11.72 -21.88 -1.66
C ALA A 174 12.93 -21.60 -0.75
N ASP A 175 12.83 -20.57 0.11
CA ASP A 175 13.90 -20.14 1.03
C ASP A 175 14.38 -21.28 1.95
N ASP A 176 15.69 -21.46 2.04
CA ASP A 176 16.33 -22.45 2.91
C ASP A 176 17.44 -21.88 3.82
N GLY A 177 17.56 -20.55 3.86
CA GLY A 177 18.56 -19.79 4.60
C GLY A 177 18.11 -19.32 5.99
N GLY A 178 19.10 -19.04 6.85
CA GLY A 178 18.91 -18.36 8.13
C GLY A 178 17.82 -18.95 9.03
N SER A 179 16.97 -18.08 9.59
CA SER A 179 15.88 -18.51 10.48
C SER A 179 14.79 -19.30 9.75
N SER A 180 14.50 -19.00 8.48
CA SER A 180 13.47 -19.72 7.71
C SER A 180 13.90 -21.16 7.48
N GLY A 181 15.13 -21.34 6.99
CA GLY A 181 15.71 -22.64 6.71
C GLY A 181 15.85 -23.54 7.94
N ARG A 182 16.20 -22.98 9.10
CA ARG A 182 16.24 -23.77 10.35
C ARG A 182 14.85 -24.30 10.72
N LEU A 183 13.83 -23.45 10.70
CA LEU A 183 12.45 -23.85 10.99
C LEU A 183 11.94 -24.89 9.99
N ARG A 184 12.27 -24.71 8.71
CA ARG A 184 11.95 -25.67 7.65
C ARG A 184 12.57 -27.06 7.92
N ARG A 185 13.84 -27.12 8.33
CA ARG A 185 14.54 -28.39 8.62
C ARG A 185 14.13 -29.05 9.93
N GLU A 186 13.86 -28.26 10.97
CA GLU A 186 13.59 -28.76 12.32
C GLU A 186 12.10 -29.11 12.53
N ILE A 187 11.19 -28.35 11.92
CA ILE A 187 9.74 -28.44 12.15
C ILE A 187 9.00 -28.92 10.90
N GLY A 188 9.63 -28.88 9.71
CA GLY A 188 9.01 -29.33 8.47
C GLY A 188 7.96 -28.37 7.92
N VAL A 189 8.03 -27.07 8.29
CA VAL A 189 7.13 -26.03 7.78
C VAL A 189 7.72 -25.33 6.56
N LEU A 190 6.85 -24.79 5.71
CA LEU A 190 7.27 -23.89 4.63
C LEU A 190 7.99 -22.66 5.19
N PRO A 191 9.01 -22.13 4.49
CA PRO A 191 9.82 -21.03 4.99
C PRO A 191 8.98 -19.74 5.13
N PRO A 192 8.86 -19.17 6.35
CA PRO A 192 7.97 -18.03 6.57
C PRO A 192 8.61 -16.66 6.27
N GLY A 193 9.90 -16.62 5.93
CA GLY A 193 10.70 -15.38 5.91
C GLY A 193 10.17 -14.29 4.99
N ASP A 194 9.91 -14.63 3.73
CA ASP A 194 9.44 -13.65 2.73
C ASP A 194 7.99 -13.21 2.96
N ILE A 195 7.13 -14.16 3.35
CA ILE A 195 5.77 -13.88 3.81
C ILE A 195 5.80 -12.89 4.98
N ARG A 196 6.64 -13.15 6.00
CA ARG A 196 6.81 -12.27 7.16
C ARG A 196 7.17 -10.85 6.75
N ASN A 197 8.14 -10.70 5.85
CA ASN A 197 8.60 -9.39 5.41
C ASN A 197 7.50 -8.62 4.66
N CYS A 198 6.71 -9.31 3.84
CA CYS A 198 5.58 -8.71 3.12
C CYS A 198 4.44 -8.31 4.06
N LEU A 199 4.09 -9.17 5.03
CA LEU A 199 3.09 -8.84 6.05
C LEU A 199 3.48 -7.58 6.83
N ALA A 200 4.72 -7.50 7.30
CA ALA A 200 5.21 -6.31 8.00
C ALA A 200 5.27 -5.06 7.11
N ALA A 201 5.54 -5.22 5.81
CA ALA A 201 5.53 -4.11 4.87
C ALA A 201 4.12 -3.52 4.69
N LEU A 202 3.10 -4.39 4.64
CA LEU A 202 1.70 -4.02 4.41
C LEU A 202 0.89 -3.75 5.69
N ALA A 203 1.41 -4.10 6.87
CA ALA A 203 0.78 -3.81 8.17
C ALA A 203 0.46 -2.32 8.36
N ASP A 204 -0.65 -2.04 9.06
CA ASP A 204 -1.01 -0.70 9.48
C ASP A 204 -0.13 -0.24 10.65
N GLU A 205 0.04 1.08 10.82
CA GLU A 205 1.17 1.72 11.53
C GLU A 205 1.18 1.59 13.08
N GLU A 206 0.84 0.44 13.66
CA GLU A 206 1.22 0.13 15.04
C GLU A 206 2.71 -0.22 15.09
N LYS A 207 3.55 0.82 15.29
CA LYS A 207 5.02 0.71 15.32
C LYS A 207 5.51 -0.43 16.21
N LEU A 208 4.91 -0.61 17.39
CA LEU A 208 5.33 -1.63 18.36
C LEU A 208 5.09 -3.07 17.85
N LEU A 209 3.90 -3.37 17.30
CA LEU A 209 3.61 -4.70 16.77
C LEU A 209 4.50 -5.03 15.57
N THR A 210 4.73 -4.05 14.69
CA THR A 210 5.62 -4.22 13.54
C THR A 210 7.07 -4.44 13.97
N GLU A 211 7.56 -3.70 14.97
CA GLU A 211 8.90 -3.87 15.54
C GLU A 211 9.06 -5.23 16.21
N LEU A 212 8.07 -5.67 17.00
CA LEU A 212 8.05 -7.00 17.60
C LEU A 212 8.07 -8.09 16.53
N PHE A 213 7.27 -7.95 15.48
CA PHE A 213 7.22 -8.91 14.39
C PHE A 213 8.55 -9.04 13.62
N GLN A 214 9.29 -7.93 13.52
CA GLN A 214 10.62 -7.87 12.92
C GLN A 214 11.76 -8.20 13.89
N TYR A 215 11.46 -8.39 15.19
CA TYR A 215 12.47 -8.66 16.20
C TYR A 215 13.24 -9.93 15.88
N ARG A 216 14.57 -9.86 16.08
CA ARG A 216 15.49 -10.98 15.97
C ARG A 216 16.19 -11.19 17.30
N PHE A 217 16.09 -12.41 17.82
CA PHE A 217 16.66 -12.77 19.10
C PHE A 217 18.20 -12.73 19.03
N LYS A 218 18.81 -11.96 19.94
CA LYS A 218 20.27 -11.82 20.07
C LYS A 218 20.89 -12.78 21.09
N ALA A 219 20.09 -13.29 22.01
CA ALA A 219 20.50 -14.17 23.10
C ALA A 219 19.40 -15.20 23.40
N GLY A 220 19.76 -16.28 24.07
CA GLY A 220 18.88 -17.39 24.44
C GLY A 220 19.23 -18.69 23.70
N SER A 221 19.34 -19.79 24.45
CA SER A 221 19.63 -21.12 23.89
C SER A 221 18.54 -21.51 22.89
N GLY A 222 18.93 -21.94 21.68
CA GLY A 222 18.00 -22.30 20.59
C GLY A 222 17.28 -21.13 19.90
N LEU A 223 17.18 -19.97 20.53
CA LEU A 223 16.47 -18.80 19.96
C LEU A 223 17.41 -17.86 19.18
N VAL A 224 18.72 -17.87 19.45
CA VAL A 224 19.66 -16.94 18.80
C VAL A 224 19.55 -17.00 17.27
N GLY A 225 19.32 -15.83 16.68
CA GLY A 225 19.18 -15.66 15.23
C GLY A 225 17.79 -15.97 14.67
N HIS A 226 16.86 -16.55 15.45
CA HIS A 226 15.45 -16.65 15.04
C HIS A 226 14.80 -15.28 15.02
N SER A 227 13.84 -15.11 14.11
CA SER A 227 12.95 -13.96 14.11
C SER A 227 11.65 -14.32 14.83
N PHE A 228 11.18 -13.42 15.70
CA PHE A 228 9.89 -13.58 16.37
C PHE A 228 8.75 -13.79 15.36
N GLY A 229 8.67 -12.98 14.30
CA GLY A 229 7.65 -13.15 13.27
C GLY A 229 7.71 -14.50 12.53
N ASN A 230 8.90 -15.09 12.36
CA ASN A 230 9.01 -16.44 11.80
C ASN A 230 8.45 -17.50 12.77
N LEU A 231 8.76 -17.38 14.06
CA LEU A 231 8.23 -18.28 15.10
C LEU A 231 6.71 -18.13 15.23
N PHE A 232 6.22 -16.89 15.21
CA PHE A 232 4.80 -16.58 15.23
C PHE A 232 4.08 -17.23 14.03
N LEU A 233 4.57 -17.04 12.81
CA LEU A 233 3.96 -17.65 11.62
C LEU A 233 4.01 -19.19 11.66
N THR A 234 5.09 -19.75 12.20
CA THR A 234 5.22 -21.20 12.39
C THR A 234 4.16 -21.73 13.36
N ALA A 235 3.99 -21.07 14.52
CA ALA A 235 2.95 -21.42 15.49
C ALA A 235 1.54 -21.25 14.91
N MET A 236 1.30 -20.17 14.15
CA MET A 236 0.01 -19.97 13.46
C MET A 236 -0.26 -21.08 12.45
N ASN A 237 0.75 -21.57 11.73
CA ASN A 237 0.64 -22.70 10.82
C ASN A 237 0.30 -24.01 11.55
N GLU A 238 0.91 -24.28 12.71
CA GLU A 238 0.55 -25.45 13.52
C GLU A 238 -0.88 -25.37 14.07
N ILE A 239 -1.32 -24.18 14.51
CA ILE A 239 -2.66 -23.97 15.08
C ILE A 239 -3.75 -24.07 14.01
N THR A 240 -3.54 -23.46 12.84
CA THR A 240 -4.53 -23.44 11.75
C THR A 240 -4.45 -24.68 10.86
N GLY A 241 -3.36 -25.43 10.94
CA GLY A 241 -3.12 -26.65 10.18
C GLY A 241 -2.66 -26.43 8.73
N ASN A 242 -2.63 -25.20 8.22
CA ASN A 242 -2.09 -24.89 6.89
C ASN A 242 -1.61 -23.44 6.77
N LEU A 243 -0.66 -23.22 5.85
CA LEU A 243 0.03 -21.94 5.71
C LEU A 243 -0.91 -20.83 5.24
N GLU A 244 -1.85 -21.13 4.35
CA GLU A 244 -2.78 -20.13 3.81
C GLU A 244 -3.62 -19.50 4.92
N GLN A 245 -4.25 -20.32 5.76
CA GLN A 245 -5.02 -19.83 6.91
C GLN A 245 -4.14 -19.13 7.94
N ALA A 246 -2.91 -19.61 8.16
CA ALA A 246 -1.96 -18.95 9.05
C ALA A 246 -1.63 -17.52 8.58
N VAL A 247 -1.41 -17.33 7.28
CA VAL A 247 -1.13 -16.03 6.69
C VAL A 247 -2.37 -15.13 6.74
N GLU A 248 -3.56 -15.67 6.47
CA GLU A 248 -4.82 -14.92 6.56
C GLU A 248 -5.07 -14.43 7.99
N ALA A 249 -4.93 -15.31 8.99
CA ALA A 249 -5.11 -14.97 10.39
C ALA A 249 -4.05 -13.95 10.86
N SER A 250 -2.78 -14.14 10.45
CA SER A 250 -1.70 -13.20 10.75
C SER A 250 -1.94 -11.83 10.12
N SER A 251 -2.50 -11.78 8.91
CA SER A 251 -2.87 -10.54 8.22
C SER A 251 -3.92 -9.75 8.99
N LYS A 252 -4.89 -10.44 9.62
CA LYS A 252 -5.90 -9.81 10.48
C LYS A 252 -5.30 -9.25 11.76
N VAL A 253 -4.42 -10.01 12.42
CA VAL A 253 -3.72 -9.57 13.65
C VAL A 253 -2.86 -8.33 13.40
N LEU A 254 -2.20 -8.26 12.24
CA LEU A 254 -1.31 -7.15 11.87
C LEU A 254 -2.03 -6.00 11.12
N ALA A 255 -3.36 -6.05 11.00
CA ALA A 255 -4.17 -5.08 10.25
C ALA A 255 -3.59 -4.78 8.84
N VAL A 256 -3.21 -5.82 8.10
CA VAL A 256 -2.53 -5.70 6.81
C VAL A 256 -3.44 -5.07 5.75
N ARG A 257 -2.90 -4.08 5.02
CA ARG A 257 -3.55 -3.44 3.87
C ARG A 257 -3.19 -4.15 2.57
N GLY A 258 -3.95 -5.18 2.23
CA GLY A 258 -3.73 -6.02 1.06
C GLY A 258 -3.73 -7.50 1.43
N GLN A 259 -3.14 -8.33 0.58
CA GLN A 259 -3.02 -9.76 0.76
C GLN A 259 -1.59 -10.21 0.47
N VAL A 260 -1.12 -11.20 1.22
CA VAL A 260 0.16 -11.89 0.97
C VAL A 260 -0.18 -13.35 0.74
N LEU A 261 0.24 -13.89 -0.40
CA LEU A 261 -0.07 -15.25 -0.82
C LEU A 261 1.22 -15.98 -1.18
N PRO A 262 1.44 -17.22 -0.72
CA PRO A 262 2.51 -18.03 -1.25
C PRO A 262 2.19 -18.41 -2.71
N ALA A 263 3.23 -18.53 -3.54
CA ALA A 263 3.08 -18.99 -4.92
C ALA A 263 2.53 -20.42 -5.01
N THR A 264 2.93 -21.27 -4.06
CA THR A 264 2.49 -22.66 -3.92
C THR A 264 2.45 -23.06 -2.45
N LEU A 265 1.65 -24.07 -2.11
CA LEU A 265 1.67 -24.73 -0.80
C LEU A 265 2.57 -25.98 -0.80
N THR A 266 3.21 -26.30 -1.93
CA THR A 266 4.17 -27.39 -2.02
C THR A 266 5.54 -26.96 -1.48
N ASP A 267 6.18 -27.82 -0.69
CA ASP A 267 7.55 -27.60 -0.24
C ASP A 267 8.53 -27.77 -1.40
N VAL A 268 9.04 -26.65 -1.92
CA VAL A 268 9.88 -26.62 -3.13
C VAL A 268 11.34 -26.33 -2.80
N GLN A 269 12.24 -27.14 -3.35
CA GLN A 269 13.69 -26.91 -3.28
C GLN A 269 14.20 -26.44 -4.63
N LEU A 270 14.90 -25.30 -4.66
CA LEU A 270 15.53 -24.81 -5.88
C LEU A 270 16.75 -25.64 -6.23
N TRP A 271 17.01 -25.76 -7.52
CA TRP A 271 18.27 -26.25 -8.04
C TRP A 271 18.71 -25.42 -9.23
N ALA A 272 20.02 -25.23 -9.38
CA ALA A 272 20.63 -24.54 -10.52
C ALA A 272 21.73 -25.39 -11.14
N GLU A 273 21.83 -25.33 -12.46
CA GLU A 273 22.95 -25.86 -13.24
C GLU A 273 23.82 -24.68 -13.67
N LEU A 274 25.10 -24.75 -13.29
CA LEU A 274 26.09 -23.73 -13.61
C LEU A 274 26.75 -24.03 -14.96
N SER A 275 27.38 -23.03 -15.57
CA SER A 275 28.06 -23.15 -16.86
C SER A 275 29.24 -24.13 -16.88
N ASP A 276 29.75 -24.52 -15.70
CA ASP A 276 30.81 -25.51 -15.52
C ASP A 276 30.27 -26.95 -15.33
N GLY A 277 28.95 -27.15 -15.45
CA GLY A 277 28.28 -28.43 -15.32
C GLY A 277 27.94 -28.83 -13.87
N ARG A 278 28.32 -28.03 -12.86
CA ARG A 278 27.91 -28.29 -11.47
C ARG A 278 26.40 -28.10 -11.32
N ARG A 279 25.74 -29.06 -10.66
CA ARG A 279 24.36 -28.93 -10.20
C ARG A 279 24.33 -28.63 -8.70
N ILE A 280 23.73 -27.52 -8.33
CA ILE A 280 23.61 -27.03 -6.96
C ILE A 280 22.14 -27.13 -6.54
N VAL A 281 21.87 -27.60 -5.32
CA VAL A 281 20.52 -27.75 -4.76
C VAL A 281 20.43 -26.97 -3.45
N GLY A 282 19.40 -26.15 -3.32
CA GLY A 282 19.17 -25.23 -2.21
C GLY A 282 19.45 -23.78 -2.58
N GLU A 283 18.57 -22.88 -2.19
CA GLU A 283 18.62 -21.44 -2.53
C GLU A 283 19.92 -20.80 -2.00
N SER A 284 20.20 -20.95 -0.71
CA SER A 284 21.42 -20.43 -0.08
C SER A 284 22.70 -20.94 -0.73
N LYS A 285 22.72 -22.22 -1.12
CA LYS A 285 23.89 -22.84 -1.76
C LYS A 285 24.10 -22.34 -3.19
N ILE A 286 23.03 -22.01 -3.92
CA ILE A 286 23.14 -21.48 -5.28
C ILE A 286 23.89 -20.14 -5.26
N ALA A 287 23.53 -19.24 -4.34
CA ALA A 287 24.22 -17.96 -4.17
C ALA A 287 25.70 -18.15 -3.75
N GLU A 288 26.00 -19.13 -2.88
CA GLU A 288 27.36 -19.40 -2.41
C GLU A 288 28.26 -20.11 -3.44
N ALA A 289 27.68 -20.87 -4.37
CA ALA A 289 28.44 -21.76 -5.26
C ALA A 289 29.36 -21.03 -6.25
N ARG A 290 29.09 -19.74 -6.50
CA ARG A 290 29.78 -18.83 -7.42
C ARG A 290 29.96 -19.45 -8.82
N GLY A 291 29.18 -18.95 -9.78
CA GLY A 291 29.26 -19.36 -11.17
C GLY A 291 28.07 -18.84 -11.96
N ARG A 292 28.17 -18.86 -13.30
CA ARG A 292 27.07 -18.42 -14.15
C ARG A 292 25.98 -19.49 -14.18
N ILE A 293 24.80 -19.16 -13.66
CA ILE A 293 23.61 -20.00 -13.77
C ILE A 293 23.16 -20.07 -15.23
N VAL A 294 22.98 -21.29 -15.74
CA VAL A 294 22.50 -21.57 -17.11
C VAL A 294 21.06 -22.02 -17.08
N THR A 295 20.74 -22.94 -16.17
CA THR A 295 19.41 -23.53 -16.01
C THR A 295 19.02 -23.48 -14.54
N ILE A 296 17.75 -23.22 -14.26
CA ILE A 296 17.19 -23.25 -12.92
C ILE A 296 15.86 -24.00 -12.94
N GLY A 297 15.55 -24.68 -11.84
CA GLY A 297 14.25 -25.29 -11.62
C GLY A 297 14.02 -25.57 -10.15
N CYS A 298 12.95 -26.31 -9.88
CA CYS A 298 12.58 -26.72 -8.53
C CYS A 298 12.31 -28.23 -8.45
N LEU A 299 12.31 -28.75 -7.22
CA LEU A 299 11.89 -30.10 -6.86
C LEU A 299 10.83 -29.99 -5.74
N PRO A 300 9.65 -30.61 -5.89
CA PRO A 300 9.16 -31.27 -7.10
C PRO A 300 9.00 -30.28 -8.27
N ALA A 301 9.16 -30.77 -9.50
CA ALA A 301 8.97 -29.95 -10.70
C ALA A 301 7.49 -29.61 -10.90
N ASN A 302 7.21 -28.45 -11.49
CA ASN A 302 5.86 -27.97 -11.79
C ASN A 302 4.91 -28.00 -10.57
N PRO A 303 5.28 -27.36 -9.45
CA PRO A 303 4.40 -27.28 -8.29
C PRO A 303 3.07 -26.60 -8.68
N PRO A 304 1.93 -27.04 -8.13
CA PRO A 304 0.63 -26.39 -8.35
C PRO A 304 0.62 -25.00 -7.73
N ALA A 305 -0.10 -24.05 -8.33
CA ALA A 305 -0.26 -22.74 -7.72
C ALA A 305 -1.24 -22.79 -6.56
N LEU A 306 -1.14 -21.82 -5.65
CA LEU A 306 -2.25 -21.54 -4.76
C LEU A 306 -3.43 -20.98 -5.59
N PRO A 307 -4.64 -21.56 -5.53
CA PRO A 307 -5.78 -21.09 -6.33
C PRO A 307 -6.10 -19.60 -6.14
N ASN A 308 -5.96 -19.09 -4.92
CA ASN A 308 -6.16 -17.67 -4.62
C ASN A 308 -5.09 -16.76 -5.26
N ALA A 309 -3.87 -17.26 -5.49
CA ALA A 309 -2.83 -16.53 -6.21
C ALA A 309 -3.17 -16.39 -7.70
N VAL A 310 -3.65 -17.47 -8.33
CA VAL A 310 -4.13 -17.46 -9.72
C VAL A 310 -5.30 -16.49 -9.88
N LYS A 311 -6.31 -16.61 -9.00
CA LYS A 311 -7.47 -15.72 -9.01
C LYS A 311 -7.08 -14.24 -8.87
N ALA A 312 -6.11 -13.94 -8.01
CA ALA A 312 -5.63 -12.57 -7.85
C ALA A 312 -5.00 -12.02 -9.14
N ILE A 313 -4.27 -12.86 -9.89
CA ILE A 313 -3.69 -12.49 -11.19
C ILE A 313 -4.79 -12.26 -12.24
N GLU A 314 -5.79 -13.14 -12.30
CA GLU A 314 -6.92 -13.03 -13.22
C GLU A 314 -7.73 -11.74 -13.00
N GLU A 315 -7.89 -11.34 -11.74
CA GLU A 315 -8.60 -10.12 -11.35
C GLU A 315 -7.72 -8.85 -11.38
N ALA A 316 -6.41 -8.96 -11.62
CA ALA A 316 -5.48 -7.85 -11.52
C ALA A 316 -5.76 -6.78 -12.58
N ASP A 317 -5.62 -5.50 -12.22
CA ASP A 317 -5.58 -4.37 -13.16
C ASP A 317 -4.14 -4.05 -13.57
N TYR A 318 -3.16 -4.46 -12.76
CA TYR A 318 -1.74 -4.15 -12.92
C TYR A 318 -0.89 -5.26 -12.31
N ILE A 319 0.10 -5.75 -13.06
CA ILE A 319 1.06 -6.75 -12.57
C ILE A 319 2.47 -6.18 -12.57
N VAL A 320 3.17 -6.33 -11.44
CA VAL A 320 4.56 -5.92 -11.25
C VAL A 320 5.40 -7.14 -10.89
N ILE A 321 6.46 -7.38 -11.65
CA ILE A 321 7.42 -8.46 -11.40
C ILE A 321 8.67 -7.84 -10.78
N GLY A 322 9.06 -8.30 -9.59
CA GLY A 322 10.17 -7.76 -8.82
C GLY A 322 9.84 -6.43 -8.09
N PRO A 323 10.85 -5.76 -7.52
CA PRO A 323 12.27 -6.15 -7.57
C PRO A 323 12.61 -7.30 -6.61
N GLY A 324 13.72 -7.99 -6.86
CA GLY A 324 14.24 -9.06 -6.02
C GLY A 324 15.36 -9.80 -6.74
N SER A 325 16.07 -10.67 -6.02
CA SER A 325 17.10 -11.54 -6.60
C SER A 325 16.52 -12.37 -7.75
N LEU A 326 17.20 -12.38 -8.89
CA LEU A 326 16.64 -12.90 -10.14
C LEU A 326 16.31 -14.38 -10.02
N TYR A 327 17.26 -15.19 -9.55
CA TYR A 327 17.16 -16.65 -9.54
C TYR A 327 16.56 -17.18 -8.24
N THR A 328 16.67 -16.44 -7.14
CA THR A 328 16.25 -16.89 -5.81
C THR A 328 14.96 -16.23 -5.30
N SER A 329 14.51 -15.11 -5.89
CA SER A 329 13.26 -14.44 -5.52
C SER A 329 12.25 -14.27 -6.65
N ILE A 330 12.67 -13.97 -7.88
CA ILE A 330 11.75 -13.71 -8.99
C ILE A 330 11.39 -15.00 -9.72
N ILE A 331 12.37 -15.67 -10.32
CA ILE A 331 12.17 -16.89 -11.10
C ILE A 331 11.45 -18.00 -10.31
N PRO A 332 11.69 -18.20 -9.00
CA PRO A 332 10.99 -19.24 -8.23
C PRO A 332 9.47 -19.11 -8.25
N ASN A 333 8.93 -17.88 -8.29
CA ASN A 333 7.49 -17.66 -8.44
C ASN A 333 6.99 -18.07 -9.84
N LEU A 334 7.87 -18.00 -10.85
CA LEU A 334 7.59 -18.32 -12.25
C LEU A 334 7.89 -19.78 -12.61
N LEU A 335 8.42 -20.58 -11.67
CA LEU A 335 8.52 -22.04 -11.80
C LEU A 335 7.19 -22.76 -11.52
N VAL A 336 6.15 -22.00 -11.14
CA VAL A 336 4.79 -22.46 -10.94
C VAL A 336 4.02 -22.23 -12.26
N PRO A 337 3.73 -23.27 -13.07
CA PRO A 337 3.22 -23.07 -14.43
C PRO A 337 1.88 -22.34 -14.50
N GLU A 338 0.99 -22.58 -13.54
CA GLU A 338 -0.32 -21.93 -13.47
C GLU A 338 -0.21 -20.41 -13.24
N ILE A 339 0.80 -19.95 -12.48
CA ILE A 339 1.08 -18.51 -12.32
C ILE A 339 1.54 -17.91 -13.66
N VAL A 340 2.42 -18.61 -14.37
CA VAL A 340 2.93 -18.16 -15.69
C VAL A 340 1.78 -18.03 -16.68
N GLU A 341 0.93 -19.03 -16.80
CA GLU A 341 -0.21 -19.03 -17.72
C GLU A 341 -1.26 -17.95 -17.34
N ALA A 342 -1.50 -17.73 -16.05
CA ALA A 342 -2.38 -16.65 -15.59
C ALA A 342 -1.84 -15.26 -15.95
N ILE A 343 -0.53 -15.01 -15.78
CA ILE A 343 0.09 -13.72 -16.16
C ILE A 343 0.09 -13.54 -17.68
N ALA A 344 0.40 -14.60 -18.42
CA ALA A 344 0.48 -14.57 -19.88
C ALA A 344 -0.89 -14.29 -20.52
N SER A 345 -1.95 -14.89 -20.00
CA SER A 345 -3.33 -14.69 -20.48
C SER A 345 -3.94 -13.36 -20.06
N ARG A 346 -3.42 -12.71 -19.01
CA ARG A 346 -3.94 -11.43 -18.52
C ARG A 346 -3.51 -10.26 -19.42
N GLN A 347 -4.50 -9.58 -20.02
CA GLN A 347 -4.31 -8.36 -20.82
C GLN A 347 -4.40 -7.11 -19.95
N VAL A 348 -3.33 -6.82 -19.24
CA VAL A 348 -3.17 -5.60 -18.43
C VAL A 348 -1.74 -5.08 -18.53
N PRO A 349 -1.47 -3.82 -18.15
CA PRO A 349 -0.09 -3.37 -18.04
C PRO A 349 0.72 -4.33 -17.14
N ARG A 350 1.82 -4.88 -17.68
CA ARG A 350 2.75 -5.75 -16.95
C ARG A 350 4.16 -5.16 -17.02
N ILE A 351 4.83 -5.00 -15.89
CA ILE A 351 6.16 -4.39 -15.83
C ILE A 351 7.12 -5.22 -14.97
N TYR A 352 8.36 -5.36 -15.43
CA TYR A 352 9.47 -5.89 -14.65
C TYR A 352 10.27 -4.74 -14.02
N VAL A 353 10.57 -4.81 -12.72
CA VAL A 353 11.46 -3.87 -12.03
C VAL A 353 12.85 -4.49 -11.94
N CYS A 354 13.77 -3.98 -12.77
CA CYS A 354 15.13 -4.50 -12.86
C CYS A 354 15.96 -4.17 -11.61
N ASN A 355 16.88 -5.06 -11.28
CA ASN A 355 17.85 -4.87 -10.21
C ASN A 355 18.78 -3.69 -10.56
N ILE A 356 19.22 -2.95 -9.53
CA ILE A 356 20.11 -1.78 -9.70
C ILE A 356 21.57 -2.24 -9.84
N MET A 357 21.95 -3.24 -9.04
CA MET A 357 23.27 -3.84 -9.01
C MET A 357 23.16 -5.33 -9.38
N THR A 358 24.21 -5.89 -9.96
CA THR A 358 24.36 -7.34 -10.09
C THR A 358 24.53 -7.98 -8.72
N GLU A 359 24.18 -9.25 -8.62
CA GLU A 359 24.30 -10.06 -7.42
C GLU A 359 25.37 -11.14 -7.64
N PRO A 360 26.44 -11.15 -6.82
CA PRO A 360 27.55 -12.10 -6.97
C PRO A 360 27.04 -13.54 -6.89
N GLY A 361 27.44 -14.38 -7.85
CA GLY A 361 27.02 -15.78 -7.93
C GLY A 361 25.64 -16.01 -8.56
N GLU A 362 24.85 -14.96 -8.79
CA GLU A 362 23.55 -15.05 -9.48
C GLU A 362 23.58 -14.37 -10.85
N THR A 363 23.98 -13.10 -10.89
CA THR A 363 23.83 -12.21 -12.07
C THR A 363 25.14 -11.53 -12.45
N ASP A 364 26.27 -12.21 -12.24
CA ASP A 364 27.61 -11.70 -12.56
C ASP A 364 27.71 -11.23 -14.03
N GLY A 365 27.98 -9.94 -14.21
CA GLY A 365 28.12 -9.30 -15.52
C GLY A 365 26.83 -9.21 -16.33
N TYR A 366 25.66 -9.39 -15.72
CA TYR A 366 24.38 -9.30 -16.42
C TYR A 366 24.06 -7.84 -16.78
N LYS A 367 23.59 -7.66 -18.02
CA LYS A 367 22.88 -6.46 -18.46
C LYS A 367 21.38 -6.59 -18.20
N VAL A 368 20.63 -5.53 -18.46
CA VAL A 368 19.16 -5.57 -18.36
C VAL A 368 18.57 -6.62 -19.29
N SER A 369 19.06 -6.74 -20.54
CA SER A 369 18.56 -7.79 -21.45
C SER A 369 18.85 -9.21 -20.96
N ASP A 370 19.93 -9.44 -20.21
CA ASP A 370 20.25 -10.75 -19.65
C ASP A 370 19.24 -11.17 -18.58
N HIS A 371 18.81 -10.22 -17.73
CA HIS A 371 17.74 -10.46 -16.76
C HIS A 371 16.43 -10.83 -17.47
N ILE A 372 16.08 -10.09 -18.52
CA ILE A 372 14.90 -10.36 -19.34
C ILE A 372 14.98 -11.75 -19.97
N ARG A 373 16.10 -12.10 -20.60
CA ARG A 373 16.33 -13.42 -21.22
C ARG A 373 16.32 -14.56 -20.22
N ALA A 374 16.78 -14.34 -18.99
CA ALA A 374 16.71 -15.34 -17.94
C ALA A 374 15.26 -15.61 -17.52
N ILE A 375 14.45 -14.56 -17.34
CA ILE A 375 13.02 -14.69 -17.04
C ILE A 375 12.30 -15.42 -18.19
N ASP A 376 12.51 -14.98 -19.43
CA ASP A 376 11.88 -15.58 -20.62
C ASP A 376 12.24 -17.06 -20.78
N ARG A 377 13.51 -17.42 -20.55
CA ARG A 377 13.95 -18.82 -20.59
C ARG A 377 13.34 -19.66 -19.48
N ALA A 378 13.23 -19.12 -18.27
CA ALA A 378 12.72 -19.85 -17.12
C ALA A 378 11.22 -20.16 -17.24
N CYS A 379 10.43 -19.22 -17.77
CA CYS A 379 8.97 -19.39 -17.90
C CYS A 379 8.50 -19.81 -19.30
N GLY A 380 9.35 -19.70 -20.33
CA GLY A 380 9.01 -20.04 -21.72
C GLY A 380 7.93 -19.15 -22.35
N ARG A 381 7.60 -18.00 -21.74
CA ARG A 381 6.51 -17.11 -22.13
C ARG A 381 6.93 -15.63 -22.06
N TYR A 382 6.24 -14.79 -22.81
CA TYR A 382 6.37 -13.33 -22.70
C TYR A 382 5.44 -12.80 -21.59
N LEU A 383 6.00 -12.36 -20.47
CA LEU A 383 5.21 -12.02 -19.27
C LEU A 383 5.05 -10.53 -18.98
N PHE A 384 5.79 -9.64 -19.64
CA PHE A 384 5.76 -8.22 -19.34
C PHE A 384 6.13 -7.34 -20.54
N ASP A 385 5.46 -6.19 -20.63
CA ASP A 385 5.51 -5.28 -21.76
C ASP A 385 6.55 -4.16 -21.59
N ALA A 386 7.02 -3.97 -20.35
CA ALA A 386 7.97 -2.93 -20.00
C ALA A 386 8.97 -3.37 -18.93
N VAL A 387 10.14 -2.75 -18.94
CA VAL A 387 11.16 -2.88 -17.89
C VAL A 387 11.45 -1.51 -17.28
N LEU A 388 11.38 -1.41 -15.95
CA LEU A 388 11.81 -0.25 -15.19
C LEU A 388 13.28 -0.40 -14.84
N VAL A 389 14.08 0.62 -15.18
CA VAL A 389 15.53 0.66 -14.91
C VAL A 389 15.90 1.93 -14.18
N GLN A 390 16.91 1.83 -13.31
CA GLN A 390 17.51 2.99 -12.68
C GLN A 390 18.25 3.83 -13.73
N ARG A 391 17.91 5.12 -13.84
CA ARG A 391 18.45 6.00 -14.90
C ARG A 391 19.86 6.50 -14.60
N GLU A 392 20.08 7.00 -13.39
CA GLU A 392 21.38 7.55 -12.98
C GLU A 392 22.17 6.52 -12.16
N PRO A 393 23.50 6.42 -12.36
CA PRO A 393 24.33 5.51 -11.59
C PRO A 393 24.38 5.89 -10.10
N ALA A 394 24.73 4.92 -9.27
CA ALA A 394 25.03 5.16 -7.85
C ALA A 394 26.27 6.04 -7.66
N SER A 395 26.46 6.61 -6.48
CA SER A 395 27.67 7.37 -6.18
C SER A 395 28.93 6.52 -6.37
N VAL A 396 30.08 7.17 -6.58
CA VAL A 396 31.37 6.45 -6.70
C VAL A 396 31.64 5.61 -5.45
N SER A 397 31.37 6.15 -4.25
CA SER A 397 31.53 5.44 -2.99
C SER A 397 30.66 4.19 -2.88
N ALA A 398 29.41 4.26 -3.35
CA ALA A 398 28.53 3.10 -3.44
C ALA A 398 29.06 2.08 -4.44
N GLN A 399 29.45 2.51 -5.64
CA GLN A 399 30.01 1.60 -6.66
C GLN A 399 31.26 0.89 -6.16
N GLU A 400 32.20 1.60 -5.52
CA GLU A 400 33.39 1.00 -4.92
C GLU A 400 33.06 -0.02 -3.83
N ARG A 401 32.06 0.28 -2.99
CA ARG A 401 31.61 -0.65 -1.97
C ARG A 401 31.09 -1.95 -2.59
N TYR A 402 30.15 -1.85 -3.52
CA TYR A 402 29.59 -3.03 -4.18
C TYR A 402 30.65 -3.78 -4.99
N ALA A 403 31.60 -3.08 -5.62
CA ALA A 403 32.71 -3.70 -6.34
C ALA A 403 33.60 -4.57 -5.44
N ARG A 404 33.81 -4.18 -4.17
CA ARG A 404 34.52 -5.02 -3.18
C ARG A 404 33.77 -6.32 -2.86
N GLU A 405 32.45 -6.31 -3.02
CA GLU A 405 31.59 -7.48 -2.84
C GLU A 405 31.42 -8.28 -4.16
N GLY A 406 32.02 -7.82 -5.27
CA GLY A 406 31.90 -8.46 -6.60
C GLY A 406 30.67 -8.02 -7.40
N ALA A 407 29.96 -6.99 -6.96
CA ALA A 407 28.76 -6.46 -7.59
C ALA A 407 29.05 -5.17 -8.37
N ILE A 408 28.41 -4.99 -9.52
CA ILE A 408 28.52 -3.81 -10.37
C ILE A 408 27.13 -3.28 -10.75
N PRO A 409 26.98 -2.01 -11.16
CA PRO A 409 25.71 -1.51 -11.68
C PRO A 409 25.25 -2.33 -12.90
N VAL A 410 23.95 -2.66 -12.96
CA VAL A 410 23.37 -3.36 -14.11
C VAL A 410 23.35 -2.42 -15.32
N GLU A 411 24.03 -2.81 -16.40
CA GLU A 411 24.14 -2.00 -17.61
C GLU A 411 22.84 -2.01 -18.43
N LEU A 412 22.40 -0.84 -18.89
CA LEU A 412 21.26 -0.69 -19.79
C LEU A 412 21.67 -0.81 -21.26
N ASP A 413 21.41 -1.96 -21.86
CA ASP A 413 21.61 -2.25 -23.28
C ASP A 413 20.32 -2.03 -24.11
N ARG A 414 20.10 -0.76 -24.47
CA ARG A 414 18.81 -0.29 -25.05
C ARG A 414 18.36 -1.04 -26.30
N GLU A 415 19.28 -1.31 -27.22
CA GLU A 415 18.97 -1.94 -28.52
C GLU A 415 18.36 -3.33 -28.32
N ALA A 416 19.03 -4.20 -27.53
CA ALA A 416 18.56 -5.54 -27.23
C ALA A 416 17.17 -5.58 -26.56
N ILE A 417 16.87 -4.60 -25.70
CA ILE A 417 15.55 -4.53 -25.03
C ILE A 417 14.46 -4.16 -26.02
N VAL A 418 14.72 -3.20 -26.91
CA VAL A 418 13.76 -2.80 -27.95
C VAL A 418 13.52 -3.94 -28.93
N GLU A 419 14.56 -4.67 -29.33
CA GLU A 419 14.45 -5.88 -30.16
C GLU A 419 13.64 -6.99 -29.49
N SER A 420 13.68 -7.09 -28.16
CA SER A 420 12.83 -8.02 -27.40
C SER A 420 11.35 -7.62 -27.33
N GLY A 421 10.96 -6.49 -27.95
CA GLY A 421 9.59 -5.99 -27.99
C GLY A 421 9.16 -5.21 -26.74
N ARG A 422 10.10 -4.88 -25.83
CA ARG A 422 9.80 -4.29 -24.52
C ARG A 422 10.08 -2.80 -24.45
N ARG A 423 9.27 -2.10 -23.68
CA ARG A 423 9.43 -0.66 -23.42
C ARG A 423 10.38 -0.40 -22.26
N ILE A 424 11.28 0.56 -22.41
CA ILE A 424 12.21 0.97 -21.35
C ILE A 424 11.62 2.15 -20.57
N ILE A 425 11.47 1.97 -19.25
CA ILE A 425 11.05 3.01 -18.30
C ILE A 425 12.25 3.38 -17.44
N ALA A 426 13.02 4.38 -17.87
CA ALA A 426 14.17 4.88 -17.13
C ALA A 426 13.76 5.95 -16.11
N ALA A 427 13.99 5.71 -14.82
CA ALA A 427 13.66 6.66 -13.75
C ALA A 427 14.67 6.60 -12.59
N ASN A 428 14.78 7.69 -11.84
CA ASN A 428 15.58 7.73 -10.61
C ASN A 428 14.73 7.24 -9.44
N VAL A 429 14.80 5.94 -9.18
CA VAL A 429 14.03 5.25 -8.14
C VAL A 429 14.92 4.69 -7.03
N MET A 430 16.21 5.00 -7.05
CA MET A 430 17.19 4.60 -6.04
C MET A 430 17.21 5.53 -4.83
N LEU A 431 17.48 4.94 -3.66
CA LEU A 431 17.90 5.58 -2.41
C LEU A 431 19.26 5.00 -2.01
N GLU A 432 20.21 5.89 -1.75
CA GLU A 432 21.51 5.54 -1.18
C GLU A 432 21.51 5.83 0.32
N SER A 433 21.98 4.88 1.13
CA SER A 433 22.11 5.06 2.58
C SER A 433 23.43 5.74 2.95
N GLU A 434 23.54 6.19 4.20
CA GLU A 434 24.78 6.78 4.74
C GLU A 434 25.97 5.82 4.70
N ILE A 435 25.72 4.51 4.75
CA ILE A 435 26.75 3.47 4.63
C ILE A 435 27.01 3.08 3.17
N HIS A 436 26.47 3.81 2.20
CA HIS A 436 26.59 3.54 0.76
C HIS A 436 25.98 2.21 0.30
N THR A 437 24.94 1.70 0.98
CA THR A 437 24.07 0.68 0.36
C THR A 437 23.07 1.34 -0.58
N VAL A 438 22.72 0.63 -1.64
CA VAL A 438 21.76 1.04 -2.64
C VAL A 438 20.52 0.17 -2.54
N ARG A 439 19.35 0.82 -2.54
CA ARG A 439 18.06 0.15 -2.62
C ARG A 439 17.09 0.99 -3.43
N HIS A 440 15.99 0.40 -3.86
CA HIS A 440 14.89 1.20 -4.37
C HIS A 440 14.34 2.10 -3.25
N ASP A 441 13.99 3.34 -3.56
CA ASP A 441 13.19 4.20 -2.70
C ASP A 441 11.73 3.76 -2.78
N PRO A 442 11.07 3.41 -1.67
CA PRO A 442 9.73 2.85 -1.69
C PRO A 442 8.71 3.82 -2.32
N HIS A 443 8.79 5.11 -2.00
CA HIS A 443 7.82 6.10 -2.45
C HIS A 443 8.07 6.54 -3.90
N ARG A 444 9.34 6.73 -4.30
CA ARG A 444 9.67 7.08 -5.69
C ARG A 444 9.33 5.94 -6.64
N LEU A 445 9.68 4.70 -6.26
CA LEU A 445 9.37 3.52 -7.07
C LEU A 445 7.86 3.36 -7.27
N ALA A 446 7.08 3.37 -6.18
CA ALA A 446 5.61 3.27 -6.26
C ALA A 446 5.00 4.39 -7.12
N ARG A 447 5.48 5.63 -6.98
CA ARG A 447 4.99 6.77 -7.77
C ARG A 447 5.29 6.62 -9.26
N VAL A 448 6.46 6.12 -9.63
CA VAL A 448 6.82 5.88 -11.03
C VAL A 448 5.96 4.76 -11.61
N LEU A 449 5.81 3.65 -10.88
CA LEU A 449 4.98 2.52 -11.31
C LEU A 449 3.52 2.93 -11.54
N LEU A 450 2.93 3.71 -10.63
CA LEU A 450 1.53 4.15 -10.77
C LEU A 450 1.36 5.22 -11.85
N ARG A 451 2.36 6.08 -12.06
CA ARG A 451 2.37 7.03 -13.18
C ARG A 451 2.42 6.29 -14.52
N TRP A 452 3.22 5.23 -14.61
CA TRP A 452 3.26 4.38 -15.79
C TRP A 452 1.93 3.65 -16.02
N TYR A 453 1.39 3.03 -14.98
CA TYR A 453 0.09 2.37 -15.02
C TYR A 453 -1.02 3.30 -15.51
N SER A 454 -1.19 4.48 -14.89
CA SER A 454 -2.25 5.44 -15.26
C SER A 454 -2.16 5.98 -16.70
N ARG A 455 -0.95 6.02 -17.28
CA ARG A 455 -0.75 6.39 -18.68
C ARG A 455 -1.05 5.23 -19.62
N THR A 456 -0.70 4.01 -19.20
CA THR A 456 -0.78 2.82 -20.04
C THR A 456 -2.16 2.19 -20.02
N GLN A 457 -2.91 2.29 -18.91
CA GLN A 457 -4.29 1.80 -18.79
C GLN A 457 -5.22 2.33 -19.89
N ARG A 458 -4.94 3.51 -20.44
CA ARG A 458 -5.72 4.10 -21.54
C ARG A 458 -5.50 3.44 -22.91
N LEU A 459 -4.49 2.57 -23.03
CA LEU A 459 -4.10 1.90 -24.26
C LEU A 459 -4.60 0.45 -24.33
N TRP A 460 -5.17 -0.06 -23.23
CA TRP A 460 -5.66 -1.43 -23.10
C TRP A 460 -7.20 -1.46 -23.10
#